data_AF-A0AAP0LVA4-F1
#
_entry.id   AF-A0AAP0LVA4-F1
#
_cell.length_a   1.000
_cell.length_b   1.000
_cell.length_c   1.000
_cell.angle_alpha   90.00
_cell.angle_beta   90.00
_cell.angle_gamma   90.00
#
_symmetry.space_group_name_H-M   'P 1'
#
loop_
_entity.id
_entity.type
_entity.pdbx_description
1 polymer ?
#
loop_
_entity_poly.entity_id
_entity_poly.type
_entity_poly.pdbx_seq_one_letter_code
_entity_poly.pdbx_strand_id
1 'polypeptide(L)'
;MAIQISYLLYPLLAAVAAFIIFLTHKASCHKTRKQLPPGDMGLPLIGETIEFFKAQRNNRLFDDFVQPRVTKYGKIFKTRLLGSPTVVVNGAEANRFFLSNEFKLVISSWPSSSVQLMGNESIMQKQGEQHRCIRGILASCLHNAGLDALVPKICNSVQLHLDTHWHGQDSLSLYRSTKILTFTIVFECLLGIRVEPGMLNTFERVLEGVFAPAIKFPGSRFSRAKKARQEIEKMLVKVVREKRNEMEFGNEQEGMLLSQLVAGMIRGDITEAEVIDNIVLLVFAAHDTTSFAIAMTFKMLAQHPDCYSLLLQGTYI
;
A
#
# COMPACT_ATOMS: atom_id res chain seq x y z
N MET A 1 56.86 -12.78 15.32
CA MET A 1 55.89 -13.02 16.41
C MET A 1 55.13 -11.78 16.88
N ALA A 2 55.74 -10.58 16.92
CA ALA A 2 55.05 -9.35 17.36
C ALA A 2 53.95 -8.83 16.41
N ILE A 3 54.05 -9.12 15.10
CA ILE A 3 53.11 -8.61 14.08
C ILE A 3 51.76 -9.37 14.13
N GLN A 4 51.72 -10.63 14.58
CA GLN A 4 50.49 -11.44 14.66
C GLN A 4 49.59 -11.07 15.85
N ILE A 5 50.17 -10.53 16.93
CA ILE A 5 49.41 -10.13 18.13
C ILE A 5 48.58 -8.87 17.86
N SER A 6 49.06 -8.00 16.96
CA SER A 6 48.35 -6.78 16.53
C SER A 6 46.99 -7.07 15.86
N TYR A 7 46.92 -8.07 14.97
CA TYR A 7 45.70 -8.37 14.21
C TYR A 7 44.56 -8.98 15.04
N LEU A 8 44.86 -9.58 16.20
CA LEU A 8 43.85 -10.11 17.12
C LEU A 8 43.39 -9.08 18.15
N LEU A 9 44.17 -8.01 18.37
CA LEU A 9 43.87 -6.98 19.36
C LEU A 9 42.72 -6.07 18.91
N TYR A 10 42.70 -5.69 17.63
CA TYR A 10 41.66 -4.83 17.05
C TYR A 10 40.24 -5.43 17.09
N PRO A 11 39.99 -6.69 16.68
CA PRO A 11 38.65 -7.28 16.78
C PRO A 11 38.22 -7.49 18.24
N LEU A 12 39.15 -7.79 19.15
CA LEU A 12 38.86 -7.90 20.58
C LEU A 12 38.45 -6.54 21.17
N LEU A 13 39.19 -5.48 20.86
CA LEU A 13 38.86 -4.12 21.29
C LEU A 13 37.53 -3.64 20.71
N ALA A 14 37.23 -3.97 19.45
CA ALA A 14 35.95 -3.67 18.82
C ALA A 14 34.79 -4.43 19.49
N ALA A 15 34.97 -5.71 19.83
CA ALA A 15 33.98 -6.50 20.54
C ALA A 15 33.73 -5.98 21.96
N VAL A 16 34.79 -5.60 22.68
CA VAL A 16 34.71 -4.99 24.02
C VAL A 16 34.02 -3.61 23.95
N ALA A 17 34.37 -2.78 22.98
CA ALA A 17 33.71 -1.49 22.78
C ALA A 17 32.22 -1.67 22.45
N ALA A 18 31.87 -2.60 21.56
CA ALA A 18 30.48 -2.93 21.25
C ALA A 18 29.73 -3.46 22.48
N PHE A 19 30.39 -4.26 23.33
CA PHE A 19 29.82 -4.76 24.58
C PHE A 19 29.62 -3.66 25.62
N ILE A 20 30.57 -2.72 25.76
CA ILE A 20 30.44 -1.56 26.64
C ILE A 20 29.35 -0.61 26.15
N ILE A 21 29.24 -0.37 24.84
CA ILE A 21 28.14 0.40 24.24
C ILE A 21 26.81 -0.29 24.51
N PHE A 22 26.74 -1.62 24.38
CA PHE A 22 25.55 -2.39 24.70
C PHE A 22 25.16 -2.27 26.19
N LEU A 23 26.13 -2.36 27.11
CA LEU A 23 25.90 -2.23 28.55
C LEU A 23 25.50 -0.81 28.96
N THR A 24 26.15 0.21 28.41
CA THR A 24 25.84 1.63 28.69
C THR A 24 24.49 2.05 28.08
N HIS A 25 24.13 1.54 26.90
CA HIS A 25 22.79 1.69 26.35
C HIS A 25 21.73 1.00 27.24
N LYS A 26 22.06 -0.17 27.82
CA LYS A 26 21.19 -0.88 28.76
C LYS A 26 21.02 -0.10 30.09
N ALA A 27 22.09 0.54 30.58
CA ALA A 27 22.10 1.31 31.82
C ALA A 27 21.44 2.70 31.71
N SER A 28 21.56 3.38 30.55
CA SER A 28 20.96 4.70 30.30
C SER A 28 19.42 4.67 30.26
N CYS A 29 18.82 3.49 30.15
CA CYS A 29 17.37 3.30 30.11
C CYS A 29 16.62 3.50 31.45
N HIS A 30 17.28 3.99 32.51
CA HIS A 30 16.74 4.06 33.88
C HIS A 30 16.17 5.41 34.33
N LYS A 31 15.77 6.30 33.41
CA LYS A 31 14.93 7.47 33.76
C LYS A 31 13.45 7.12 33.55
N THR A 32 12.69 7.05 34.65
CA THR A 32 11.21 6.93 34.71
C THR A 32 10.58 6.23 33.50
N ARG A 33 10.81 4.91 33.38
CA ARG A 33 10.18 4.09 32.34
C ARG A 33 8.67 4.12 32.54
N LYS A 34 7.95 4.92 31.76
CA LYS A 34 6.56 4.63 31.43
C LYS A 34 6.49 3.14 31.07
N GLN A 35 5.61 2.39 31.73
CA GLN A 35 5.48 0.96 31.49
C GLN A 35 5.07 0.76 30.03
N LEU A 36 5.99 0.22 29.23
CA LEU A 36 5.70 -0.19 27.86
C LEU A 36 4.89 -1.49 27.89
N PRO A 37 4.08 -1.77 26.85
CA PRO A 37 3.43 -3.06 26.71
C PRO A 37 4.44 -4.23 26.82
N PRO A 38 4.01 -5.40 27.32
CA PRO A 38 4.82 -6.60 27.30
C PRO A 38 5.14 -7.02 25.86
N GLY A 39 6.21 -7.80 25.66
CA GLY A 39 6.56 -8.33 24.34
C GLY A 39 8.06 -8.38 24.06
N ASP A 40 8.45 -9.16 23.06
CA ASP A 40 9.83 -9.40 22.66
C ASP A 40 10.23 -8.51 21.46
N MET A 41 11.43 -7.94 21.50
CA MET A 41 11.95 -7.14 20.40
C MET A 41 12.64 -7.98 19.31
N GLY A 42 12.77 -9.29 19.50
CA GLY A 42 13.38 -10.21 18.54
C GLY A 42 14.85 -9.93 18.27
N LEU A 43 15.32 -10.31 17.08
CA LEU A 43 16.72 -10.14 16.68
C LEU A 43 17.12 -8.65 16.61
N PRO A 44 18.39 -8.29 16.87
CA PRO A 44 18.88 -6.92 16.70
C PRO A 44 18.58 -6.39 15.30
N LEU A 45 18.05 -5.15 15.22
CA LEU A 45 17.64 -4.43 14.00
C LEU A 45 16.46 -5.06 13.22
N ILE A 46 16.43 -6.38 13.02
CA ILE A 46 15.40 -7.06 12.21
C ILE A 46 14.14 -7.34 13.02
N GLY A 47 14.27 -7.63 14.31
CA GLY A 47 13.18 -8.02 15.16
C GLY A 47 12.54 -9.34 14.74
N GLU A 48 11.22 -9.37 14.70
CA GLU A 48 10.41 -10.55 14.35
C GLU A 48 9.93 -10.51 12.90
N THR A 49 10.49 -9.62 12.08
CA THR A 49 10.08 -9.35 10.69
C THR A 49 10.12 -10.57 9.78
N ILE A 50 11.08 -11.49 9.96
CA ILE A 50 11.20 -12.69 9.13
C ILE A 50 10.03 -13.64 9.41
N GLU A 51 9.70 -13.83 10.69
CA GLU A 51 8.56 -14.66 11.10
C GLU A 51 7.24 -14.05 10.61
N PHE A 52 7.10 -12.73 10.76
CA PHE A 52 5.95 -11.97 10.25
C PHE A 52 5.74 -12.21 8.75
N PHE A 53 6.78 -12.05 7.93
CA PHE A 53 6.67 -12.25 6.49
C PHE A 53 6.49 -13.72 6.09
N LYS A 54 7.05 -14.67 6.86
CA LYS A 54 6.84 -16.10 6.64
C LYS A 54 5.38 -16.47 6.89
N ALA A 55 4.81 -16.00 7.99
CA ALA A 55 3.39 -16.20 8.33
C ALA A 55 2.48 -15.54 7.28
N GLN A 56 2.80 -14.32 6.86
CA GLN A 56 2.07 -13.61 5.81
C GLN A 56 2.10 -14.36 4.46
N ARG A 57 3.27 -14.85 4.02
CA ARG A 57 3.40 -15.59 2.75
C ARG A 57 2.59 -16.88 2.73
N ASN A 58 2.37 -17.47 3.89
CA ASN A 58 1.56 -18.69 4.04
C ASN A 58 0.08 -18.40 4.29
N ASN A 59 -0.37 -17.14 4.25
CA ASN A 59 -1.73 -16.72 4.62
C ASN A 59 -2.14 -17.13 6.04
N ARG A 60 -1.18 -17.22 6.97
CA ARG A 60 -1.40 -17.58 8.38
C ARG A 60 -0.86 -16.51 9.33
N LEU A 61 -0.91 -15.24 8.91
CA LEU A 61 -0.36 -14.13 9.70
C LEU A 61 -1.01 -14.05 11.08
N PHE A 62 -2.32 -14.27 11.16
CA PHE A 62 -3.02 -14.27 12.42
C PHE A 62 -2.60 -15.49 13.27
N ASP A 63 -2.73 -16.70 12.74
CA ASP A 63 -2.53 -17.95 13.49
C ASP A 63 -1.07 -18.17 13.92
N ASP A 64 -0.11 -17.90 13.03
CA ASP A 64 1.30 -18.21 13.28
C ASP A 64 2.03 -17.06 13.99
N PHE A 65 1.60 -15.80 13.81
CA PHE A 65 2.32 -14.64 14.34
C PHE A 65 1.54 -13.88 15.42
N VAL A 66 0.30 -13.46 15.13
CA VAL A 66 -0.47 -12.58 16.03
C VAL A 66 -1.02 -13.35 17.23
N GLN A 67 -1.72 -14.46 17.00
CA GLN A 67 -2.42 -15.23 18.03
C GLN A 67 -1.46 -15.75 19.14
N PRO A 68 -0.27 -16.31 18.84
CA PRO A 68 0.65 -16.75 19.87
C PRO A 68 1.14 -15.60 20.77
N ARG A 69 1.34 -14.40 20.19
CA ARG A 69 1.76 -13.19 20.91
C ARG A 69 0.62 -12.63 21.75
N VAL A 70 -0.61 -12.66 21.24
CA VAL A 70 -1.80 -12.31 22.01
C VAL A 70 -1.99 -13.25 23.20
N THR A 71 -1.82 -14.56 23.02
CA THR A 71 -1.91 -15.54 24.12
C THR A 71 -0.81 -15.32 25.16
N LYS A 72 0.41 -14.97 24.74
CA LYS A 72 1.57 -14.81 25.64
C LYS A 72 1.64 -13.45 26.35
N TYR A 73 1.27 -12.37 25.66
CA TYR A 73 1.49 -10.99 26.10
C TYR A 73 0.21 -10.19 26.26
N GLY A 74 -0.93 -10.70 25.81
CA GLY A 74 -2.20 -10.00 25.76
C GLY A 74 -2.43 -9.24 24.44
N LYS A 75 -3.61 -8.62 24.33
CA LYS A 75 -4.10 -7.92 23.13
C LYS A 75 -3.24 -6.72 22.68
N ILE A 76 -2.38 -6.22 23.55
CA ILE A 76 -1.48 -5.10 23.28
C ILE A 76 -0.07 -5.55 23.65
N PHE A 77 0.82 -5.62 22.66
CA PHE A 77 2.19 -6.07 22.88
C PHE A 77 3.19 -5.29 22.03
N LYS A 78 4.45 -5.22 22.48
CA LYS A 78 5.55 -4.62 21.72
C LYS A 78 6.34 -5.68 20.96
N THR A 79 6.83 -5.30 19.80
CA THR A 79 7.73 -6.08 18.95
C THR A 79 8.64 -5.13 18.16
N ARG A 80 9.45 -5.68 17.26
CA ARG A 80 10.13 -4.93 16.21
C ARG A 80 9.79 -5.51 14.85
N LEU A 81 9.20 -4.68 13.99
CA LEU A 81 8.83 -5.04 12.63
C LEU A 81 9.41 -4.02 11.66
N LEU A 82 9.96 -4.51 10.55
CA LEU A 82 10.49 -3.70 9.45
C LEU A 82 11.55 -2.68 9.89
N GLY A 83 12.37 -3.03 10.88
CA GLY A 83 13.41 -2.15 11.42
C GLY A 83 12.97 -1.29 12.61
N SER A 84 11.66 -1.17 12.87
CA SER A 84 11.12 -0.21 13.82
C SER A 84 10.56 -0.90 15.08
N PRO A 85 10.76 -0.33 16.29
CA PRO A 85 9.95 -0.70 17.45
C PRO A 85 8.47 -0.47 17.16
N THR A 86 7.64 -1.47 17.42
CA THR A 86 6.22 -1.46 17.05
C THR A 86 5.39 -1.92 18.24
N VAL A 87 4.29 -1.24 18.51
CA VAL A 87 3.25 -1.74 19.41
C VAL A 87 2.11 -2.26 18.53
N VAL A 88 1.81 -3.54 18.66
CA VAL A 88 0.66 -4.17 18.00
C VAL A 88 -0.52 -4.09 18.94
N VAL A 89 -1.65 -3.63 18.41
CA VAL A 89 -2.93 -3.59 19.13
C VAL A 89 -3.95 -4.47 18.43
N ASN A 90 -4.67 -5.25 19.22
CA ASN A 90 -5.72 -6.14 18.73
C ASN A 90 -7.00 -5.91 19.55
N GLY A 91 -7.97 -5.23 18.96
CA GLY A 91 -9.29 -5.05 19.55
C GLY A 91 -9.99 -3.79 19.06
N ALA A 92 -11.32 -3.84 18.99
CA ALA A 92 -12.13 -2.74 18.46
C ALA A 92 -11.92 -1.41 19.21
N GLU A 93 -11.81 -1.45 20.53
CA GLU A 93 -11.59 -0.25 21.36
C GLU A 93 -10.25 0.43 21.03
N ALA A 94 -9.15 -0.34 21.01
CA ALA A 94 -7.83 0.18 20.69
C ALA A 94 -7.78 0.71 19.25
N ASN A 95 -8.34 -0.03 18.29
CA ASN A 95 -8.41 0.39 16.89
C ASN A 95 -9.20 1.70 16.75
N ARG A 96 -10.36 1.81 17.41
CA ARG A 96 -11.15 3.05 17.43
C ARG A 96 -10.37 4.22 18.02
N PHE A 97 -9.62 4.00 19.11
CA PHE A 97 -8.80 5.04 19.72
C PHE A 97 -7.77 5.61 18.72
N PHE A 98 -7.00 4.76 18.05
CA PHE A 98 -5.99 5.22 17.09
C PHE A 98 -6.62 5.88 15.86
N LEU A 99 -7.61 5.22 15.24
CA LEU A 99 -8.27 5.73 14.03
C LEU A 99 -9.04 7.04 14.26
N SER A 100 -9.54 7.29 15.48
CA SER A 100 -10.23 8.56 15.82
C SER A 100 -9.28 9.70 16.20
N ASN A 101 -7.98 9.41 16.36
CA ASN A 101 -6.97 10.36 16.81
C ASN A 101 -5.85 10.58 15.77
N GLU A 102 -6.10 10.25 14.51
CA GLU A 102 -5.24 10.61 13.38
C GLU A 102 -5.06 12.14 13.33
N PHE A 103 -3.80 12.59 13.16
CA PHE A 103 -3.35 13.98 13.23
C PHE A 103 -3.56 14.69 14.59
N LYS A 104 -3.89 13.94 15.65
CA LYS A 104 -4.00 14.47 17.03
C LYS A 104 -2.98 13.82 17.97
N LEU A 105 -2.99 12.49 18.02
CA LEU A 105 -2.09 11.69 18.87
C LEU A 105 -1.18 10.77 18.05
N VAL A 106 -1.62 10.41 16.85
CA VAL A 106 -0.89 9.53 15.94
C VAL A 106 -0.93 10.08 14.51
N ILE A 107 0.02 9.59 13.71
CA ILE A 107 0.10 9.85 12.28
C ILE A 107 0.30 8.52 11.56
N SER A 108 -0.30 8.40 10.39
CA SER A 108 -0.02 7.33 9.43
C SER A 108 1.47 7.28 9.13
N SER A 109 2.08 6.11 9.29
CA SER A 109 3.50 5.88 9.07
C SER A 109 3.69 4.58 8.32
N TRP A 110 4.37 4.67 7.17
CA TRP A 110 4.58 3.54 6.26
C TRP A 110 6.07 3.22 6.14
N PRO A 111 6.43 1.96 5.82
CA PRO A 111 7.81 1.59 5.56
C PRO A 111 8.42 2.44 4.45
N SER A 112 9.71 2.77 4.57
CA SER A 112 10.41 3.63 3.60
C SER A 112 10.34 3.09 2.17
N SER A 113 10.32 1.77 1.99
CA SER A 113 10.13 1.14 0.67
C SER A 113 8.78 1.50 0.06
N SER A 114 7.72 1.44 0.85
CA SER A 114 6.36 1.76 0.43
C SER A 114 6.25 3.24 0.08
N VAL A 115 6.79 4.12 0.92
CA VAL A 115 6.80 5.57 0.67
C VAL A 115 7.54 5.92 -0.62
N GLN A 116 8.74 5.37 -0.83
CA GLN A 116 9.53 5.66 -2.04
C GLN A 116 8.89 5.16 -3.34
N LEU A 117 8.00 4.16 -3.28
CA LEU A 117 7.37 3.57 -4.45
C LEU A 117 5.96 4.11 -4.70
N MET A 118 5.19 4.40 -3.65
CA MET A 118 3.88 5.04 -3.75
C MET A 118 3.97 6.54 -4.01
N GLY A 119 5.03 7.19 -3.51
CA GLY A 119 5.24 8.63 -3.65
C GLY A 119 5.28 9.36 -2.31
N ASN A 120 6.28 10.24 -2.14
CA ASN A 120 6.41 11.10 -0.95
C ASN A 120 5.32 12.18 -0.91
N GLU A 121 4.78 12.55 -2.07
CA GLU A 121 3.77 13.59 -2.22
C GLU A 121 2.34 13.01 -2.24
N SER A 122 2.20 11.69 -2.09
CA SER A 122 0.89 11.03 -2.05
C SER A 122 0.15 11.30 -0.73
N ILE A 123 -1.18 11.21 -0.74
CA ILE A 123 -2.03 11.32 0.46
C ILE A 123 -1.59 10.39 1.59
N MET A 124 -0.96 9.26 1.27
CA MET A 124 -0.41 8.31 2.24
C MET A 124 0.65 8.91 3.17
N GLN A 125 1.36 9.96 2.74
CA GLN A 125 2.39 10.66 3.53
C GLN A 125 1.99 12.05 4.01
N LYS A 126 0.97 12.65 3.39
CA LYS A 126 0.52 14.00 3.73
C LYS A 126 -0.21 13.99 5.06
N GLN A 127 -0.15 15.13 5.75
CA GLN A 127 -0.75 15.31 7.07
C GLN A 127 -1.57 16.61 7.13
N GLY A 128 -2.46 16.71 8.12
CA GLY A 128 -3.17 17.96 8.43
C GLY A 128 -3.95 18.53 7.23
N GLU A 129 -3.77 19.83 6.96
CA GLU A 129 -4.47 20.52 5.86
C GLU A 129 -4.10 19.99 4.47
N GLN A 130 -2.83 19.64 4.23
CA GLN A 130 -2.43 19.08 2.93
C GLN A 130 -3.13 17.75 2.65
N HIS A 131 -3.21 16.88 3.67
CA HIS A 131 -3.98 15.65 3.56
C HIS A 131 -5.46 15.93 3.32
N ARG A 132 -6.07 16.88 4.04
CA ARG A 132 -7.48 17.25 3.85
C ARG A 132 -7.76 17.75 2.44
N CYS A 133 -6.91 18.63 1.91
CA CYS A 133 -7.03 19.16 0.55
C CYS A 133 -7.02 18.04 -0.50
N ILE A 134 -5.98 17.21 -0.50
CA ILE A 134 -5.86 16.08 -1.44
C ILE A 134 -7.03 15.11 -1.26
N ARG A 135 -7.40 14.79 -0.01
CA ARG A 135 -8.55 13.92 0.27
C ARG A 135 -9.85 14.47 -0.31
N GLY A 136 -10.09 15.78 -0.20
CA GLY A 136 -11.27 16.43 -0.76
C GLY A 136 -11.36 16.24 -2.28
N ILE A 137 -10.24 16.46 -2.99
CA ILE A 137 -10.15 16.26 -4.44
C ILE A 137 -10.38 14.79 -4.79
N LEU A 138 -9.68 13.87 -4.12
CA LEU A 138 -9.80 12.43 -4.40
C LEU A 138 -11.21 11.88 -4.10
N ALA A 139 -11.84 12.35 -3.04
CA ALA A 139 -13.18 11.91 -2.68
C ALA A 139 -14.25 12.46 -3.62
N SER A 140 -14.00 13.54 -4.37
CA SER A 140 -14.98 14.18 -5.25
C SER A 140 -15.61 13.19 -6.26
N CYS A 141 -14.83 12.27 -6.83
CA CYS A 141 -15.34 11.25 -7.76
C CYS A 141 -16.13 10.13 -7.09
N LEU A 142 -16.13 10.06 -5.75
CA LEU A 142 -16.82 9.05 -4.94
C LEU A 142 -18.04 9.62 -4.20
N HIS A 143 -18.36 10.90 -4.36
CA HIS A 143 -19.64 11.47 -3.92
C HIS A 143 -20.75 11.13 -4.92
N ASN A 144 -22.02 11.36 -4.55
CA ASN A 144 -23.20 11.00 -5.35
C ASN A 144 -23.07 11.37 -6.84
N ALA A 145 -22.80 12.64 -7.16
CA ALA A 145 -22.65 13.07 -8.56
C ALA A 145 -21.48 12.39 -9.30
N GLY A 146 -20.38 12.13 -8.59
CA GLY A 146 -19.25 11.38 -9.14
C GLY A 146 -19.62 9.92 -9.42
N LEU A 147 -20.36 9.28 -8.51
CA LEU A 147 -20.85 7.91 -8.67
C LEU A 147 -21.88 7.80 -9.81
N ASP A 148 -22.78 8.76 -9.96
CA ASP A 148 -23.75 8.79 -11.06
C ASP A 148 -23.07 8.78 -12.43
N ALA A 149 -21.94 9.48 -12.56
CA ALA A 149 -21.12 9.47 -13.77
C ALA A 149 -20.22 8.23 -13.91
N LEU A 150 -19.75 7.66 -12.79
CA LEU A 150 -18.75 6.59 -12.76
C LEU A 150 -19.37 5.21 -12.92
N VAL A 151 -20.50 4.93 -12.25
CA VAL A 151 -21.13 3.60 -12.23
C VAL A 151 -21.46 3.08 -13.63
N PRO A 152 -22.08 3.86 -14.55
CA PRO A 152 -22.35 3.38 -15.91
C PRO A 152 -21.06 3.00 -16.67
N LYS A 153 -19.96 3.75 -16.48
CA LYS A 153 -18.66 3.45 -17.10
C LYS A 153 -18.08 2.14 -16.58
N ILE A 154 -18.17 1.92 -15.26
CA ILE A 154 -17.74 0.67 -14.63
C ILE A 154 -18.58 -0.49 -15.17
N CYS A 155 -19.91 -0.38 -15.20
CA CYS A 155 -20.79 -1.43 -15.73
C CYS A 155 -20.45 -1.80 -17.17
N ASN A 156 -20.23 -0.79 -18.04
CA ASN A 156 -19.82 -1.03 -19.43
C ASN A 156 -18.46 -1.72 -19.52
N SER A 157 -17.48 -1.29 -18.70
CA SER A 157 -16.15 -1.90 -18.66
C SER A 157 -16.21 -3.36 -18.18
N VAL A 158 -17.04 -3.65 -17.17
CA VAL A 158 -17.28 -5.02 -16.69
C VAL A 158 -17.91 -5.87 -17.78
N GLN A 159 -18.98 -5.39 -18.44
CA GLN A 159 -19.65 -6.14 -19.50
C GLN A 159 -18.68 -6.47 -20.65
N LEU A 160 -17.95 -5.47 -21.14
CA LEU A 160 -16.95 -5.66 -22.19
C LEU A 160 -15.87 -6.66 -21.77
N HIS A 161 -15.43 -6.61 -20.52
CA HIS A 161 -14.43 -7.54 -20.00
C HIS A 161 -14.95 -8.98 -19.96
N LEU A 162 -16.19 -9.19 -19.53
CA LEU A 162 -16.85 -10.50 -19.52
C LEU A 162 -17.00 -11.04 -20.95
N ASP A 163 -17.50 -10.22 -21.88
CA ASP A 163 -17.70 -10.62 -23.27
C ASP A 163 -16.40 -10.97 -23.98
N THR A 164 -15.31 -10.25 -23.67
CA THR A 164 -14.02 -10.43 -24.31
C THR A 164 -13.21 -11.58 -23.70
N HIS A 165 -13.26 -11.77 -22.38
CA HIS A 165 -12.32 -12.65 -21.67
C HIS A 165 -12.96 -13.85 -20.98
N TRP A 166 -14.27 -13.84 -20.75
CA TRP A 166 -14.96 -14.91 -20.01
C TRP A 166 -15.90 -15.70 -20.92
N HIS A 167 -16.60 -15.03 -21.83
CA HIS A 167 -17.55 -15.66 -22.73
C HIS A 167 -16.87 -16.74 -23.58
N GLY A 168 -17.45 -17.94 -23.60
CA GLY A 168 -16.92 -19.10 -24.35
C GLY A 168 -15.69 -19.77 -23.75
N GLN A 169 -15.29 -19.43 -22.52
CA GLN A 169 -14.19 -20.10 -21.80
C GLN A 169 -14.74 -21.13 -20.82
N ASP A 170 -14.28 -22.39 -20.92
CA ASP A 170 -14.62 -23.44 -19.95
C ASP A 170 -13.89 -23.26 -18.60
N SER A 171 -12.74 -22.59 -18.62
CA SER A 171 -11.96 -22.29 -17.41
C SER A 171 -11.13 -21.03 -17.61
N LEU A 172 -10.92 -20.27 -16.54
CA LEU A 172 -10.11 -19.06 -16.57
C LEU A 172 -9.39 -18.82 -15.24
N SER A 173 -8.27 -18.08 -15.30
CA SER A 173 -7.58 -17.62 -14.10
C SER A 173 -8.30 -16.40 -13.53
N LEU A 174 -9.19 -16.61 -12.55
CA LEU A 174 -10.07 -15.57 -12.03
C LEU A 174 -9.27 -14.39 -11.49
N TYR A 175 -8.27 -14.65 -10.65
CA TYR A 175 -7.47 -13.59 -10.03
C TYR A 175 -6.68 -12.77 -11.07
N ARG A 176 -6.15 -13.41 -12.12
CA ARG A 176 -5.49 -12.65 -13.21
C ARG A 176 -6.51 -11.84 -14.01
N SER A 177 -7.69 -12.41 -14.27
CA SER A 177 -8.73 -11.74 -15.04
C SER A 177 -9.30 -10.53 -14.28
N THR A 178 -9.57 -10.65 -12.98
CA THR A 178 -10.05 -9.55 -12.15
C THR A 178 -9.00 -8.46 -11.98
N LYS A 179 -7.71 -8.81 -11.96
CA LYS A 179 -6.61 -7.83 -12.01
C LYS A 179 -6.64 -6.99 -13.28
N ILE A 180 -6.81 -7.61 -14.45
CA ILE A 180 -6.92 -6.88 -15.72
C ILE A 180 -8.13 -5.94 -15.65
N LEU A 181 -9.30 -6.44 -15.24
CA LEU A 181 -10.53 -5.67 -15.10
C LEU A 181 -10.36 -4.45 -14.18
N THR A 182 -9.85 -4.64 -12.96
CA THR A 182 -9.72 -3.53 -12.00
C THR A 182 -8.68 -2.51 -12.43
N PHE A 183 -7.61 -2.96 -13.11
CA PHE A 183 -6.63 -2.05 -13.71
C PHE A 183 -7.28 -1.18 -14.78
N THR A 184 -8.03 -1.80 -15.70
CA THR A 184 -8.77 -1.10 -16.75
C THR A 184 -9.79 -0.11 -16.19
N ILE A 185 -10.57 -0.50 -15.18
CA ILE A 185 -11.54 0.40 -14.54
C ILE A 185 -10.86 1.66 -13.97
N VAL A 186 -9.74 1.51 -13.26
CA VAL A 186 -9.06 2.68 -12.67
C VAL A 186 -8.50 3.59 -13.75
N PHE A 187 -7.86 3.04 -14.77
CA PHE A 187 -7.29 3.84 -15.85
C PHE A 187 -8.36 4.51 -16.71
N GLU A 188 -9.33 3.75 -17.21
CA GLU A 188 -10.26 4.25 -18.21
C GLU A 188 -11.46 4.95 -17.59
N CYS A 189 -12.02 4.40 -16.50
CA CYS A 189 -13.22 4.99 -15.88
C CYS A 189 -12.88 6.16 -14.95
N LEU A 190 -11.83 6.03 -14.12
CA LEU A 190 -11.48 7.08 -13.15
C LEU A 190 -10.56 8.14 -13.74
N LEU A 191 -9.54 7.73 -14.52
CA LEU A 191 -8.51 8.66 -15.02
C LEU A 191 -8.72 9.09 -16.47
N GLY A 192 -9.54 8.38 -17.26
CA GLY A 192 -9.71 8.65 -18.69
C GLY A 192 -8.46 8.34 -19.52
N ILE A 193 -7.57 7.50 -19.00
CA ILE A 193 -6.32 7.11 -19.64
C ILE A 193 -6.53 5.73 -20.25
N ARG A 194 -6.32 5.60 -21.55
CA ARG A 194 -6.40 4.31 -22.24
C ARG A 194 -5.34 3.35 -21.71
N VAL A 195 -5.72 2.09 -21.47
CA VAL A 195 -4.76 1.05 -21.09
C VAL A 195 -4.05 0.51 -22.33
N GLU A 196 -2.73 0.64 -22.35
CA GLU A 196 -1.87 0.07 -23.38
C GLU A 196 -1.25 -1.27 -22.94
N PRO A 197 -0.93 -2.17 -23.90
CA PRO A 197 -0.25 -3.43 -23.61
C PRO A 197 1.02 -3.24 -22.77
N GLY A 198 1.15 -4.04 -21.70
CA GLY A 198 2.32 -4.01 -20.81
C GLY A 198 2.24 -2.99 -19.67
N MET A 199 1.31 -2.03 -19.69
CA MET A 199 1.15 -1.07 -18.58
C MET A 199 0.90 -1.78 -17.25
N LEU A 200 -0.02 -2.75 -17.22
CA LEU A 200 -0.31 -3.54 -16.03
C LEU A 200 0.95 -4.21 -15.46
N ASN A 201 1.78 -4.82 -16.31
CA ASN A 201 3.00 -5.50 -15.87
C ASN A 201 4.00 -4.51 -15.25
N THR A 202 4.09 -3.29 -15.79
CA THR A 202 4.95 -2.23 -15.22
C THR A 202 4.46 -1.80 -13.84
N PHE A 203 3.14 -1.66 -13.64
CA PHE A 203 2.56 -1.36 -12.33
C PHE A 203 2.74 -2.52 -11.34
N GLU A 204 2.49 -3.77 -11.74
CA GLU A 204 2.72 -4.94 -10.88
C GLU A 204 4.18 -5.06 -10.43
N ARG A 205 5.14 -4.68 -11.30
CA ARG A 205 6.56 -4.65 -10.95
C ARG A 205 6.90 -3.63 -9.85
N VAL A 206 6.12 -2.56 -9.70
CA VAL A 206 6.24 -1.65 -8.56
C VAL A 206 5.75 -2.32 -7.28
N LEU A 207 4.58 -2.98 -7.32
CA LEU A 207 3.99 -3.69 -6.18
C LEU A 207 4.94 -4.74 -5.58
N GLU A 208 5.69 -5.45 -6.41
CA GLU A 208 6.72 -6.42 -5.95
C GLU A 208 7.78 -5.82 -5.00
N GLY A 209 8.01 -4.50 -5.06
CA GLY A 209 9.00 -3.80 -4.26
C GLY A 209 8.45 -3.12 -3.01
N VAL A 210 7.14 -2.95 -2.87
CA VAL A 210 6.50 -2.11 -1.84
C VAL A 210 6.81 -2.57 -0.42
N PHE A 211 6.80 -3.88 -0.21
CA PHE A 211 7.12 -4.52 1.06
C PHE A 211 8.49 -5.21 1.06
N ALA A 212 9.30 -5.01 0.02
CA ALA A 212 10.66 -5.52 -0.02
C ALA A 212 11.59 -4.65 0.85
N PRO A 213 12.67 -5.22 1.41
CA PRO A 213 13.71 -4.41 2.04
C PRO A 213 14.19 -3.31 1.08
N ALA A 214 14.29 -2.07 1.57
CA ALA A 214 14.68 -0.88 0.80
C ALA A 214 16.18 -0.85 0.45
N ILE A 215 16.72 -1.97 -0.04
CA ILE A 215 18.12 -2.16 -0.37
C ILE A 215 18.33 -1.81 -1.85
N LYS A 216 19.08 -0.73 -2.09
CA LYS A 216 19.44 -0.22 -3.42
C LYS A 216 20.59 -1.02 -4.04
N PHE A 217 20.41 -2.33 -4.16
CA PHE A 217 21.36 -3.20 -4.84
C PHE A 217 20.87 -3.50 -6.27
N PRO A 218 21.73 -3.43 -7.31
CA PRO A 218 21.34 -3.75 -8.68
C PRO A 218 20.66 -5.12 -8.78
N GLY A 219 19.48 -5.16 -9.40
CA GLY A 219 18.71 -6.39 -9.55
C GLY A 219 17.84 -6.78 -8.36
N SER A 220 17.91 -6.07 -7.22
CA SER A 220 16.98 -6.30 -6.10
C SER A 220 15.52 -6.00 -6.51
N ARG A 221 14.54 -6.62 -5.83
CA ARG A 221 13.11 -6.33 -6.04
C ARG A 221 12.82 -4.83 -5.94
N PHE A 222 13.38 -4.18 -4.91
CA PHE A 222 13.24 -2.75 -4.71
C PHE A 222 13.87 -1.91 -5.84
N SER A 223 15.06 -2.29 -6.34
CA SER A 223 15.70 -1.59 -7.45
C SER A 223 14.89 -1.69 -8.75
N ARG A 224 14.34 -2.88 -9.06
CA ARG A 224 13.47 -3.07 -10.23
C ARG A 224 12.16 -2.31 -10.11
N ALA A 225 11.53 -2.33 -8.93
CA ALA A 225 10.33 -1.57 -8.64
C ALA A 225 10.56 -0.07 -8.80
N LYS A 226 11.72 0.44 -8.36
CA LYS A 226 12.08 1.86 -8.51
C LYS A 226 12.23 2.28 -9.98
N LYS A 227 12.83 1.42 -10.82
CA LYS A 227 12.91 1.67 -12.27
C LYS A 227 11.52 1.71 -12.91
N ALA A 228 10.65 0.75 -12.58
CA ALA A 228 9.27 0.72 -13.06
C ALA A 228 8.48 1.97 -12.59
N ARG A 229 8.68 2.41 -11.35
CA ARG A 229 8.07 3.65 -10.83
C ARG A 229 8.53 4.89 -11.60
N GLN A 230 9.79 4.96 -12.03
CA GLN A 230 10.29 6.05 -12.88
C GLN A 230 9.72 6.02 -14.30
N GLU A 231 9.49 4.83 -14.87
CA GLU A 231 8.81 4.68 -16.16
C GLU A 231 7.37 5.20 -16.09
N ILE A 232 6.64 4.82 -15.03
CA ILE A 232 5.27 5.29 -14.76
C ILE A 232 5.23 6.81 -14.58
N GLU A 233 6.19 7.38 -13.85
CA GLU A 233 6.28 8.83 -13.64
C GLU A 233 6.32 9.59 -14.95
N LYS A 234 7.23 9.18 -15.85
CA LYS A 234 7.42 9.85 -17.15
C LYS A 234 6.15 9.82 -17.99
N MET A 235 5.44 8.69 -17.97
CA MET A 235 4.16 8.53 -18.65
C MET A 235 3.11 9.47 -18.04
N LEU A 236 2.97 9.48 -16.71
CA LEU A 236 1.96 10.31 -16.04
C LEU A 236 2.24 11.81 -16.14
N VAL A 237 3.50 12.24 -16.11
CA VAL A 237 3.87 13.65 -16.36
C VAL A 237 3.34 14.10 -17.72
N LYS A 238 3.51 13.27 -18.76
CA LYS A 238 3.03 13.59 -20.11
C LYS A 238 1.50 13.72 -20.12
N VAL A 239 0.80 12.75 -19.55
CA VAL A 239 -0.67 12.74 -19.45
C VAL A 239 -1.20 13.97 -18.70
N VAL A 240 -0.61 14.30 -17.56
CA VAL A 240 -1.03 15.45 -16.73
C VAL A 240 -0.85 16.77 -17.48
N ARG A 241 0.23 16.92 -18.23
CA ARG A 241 0.49 18.14 -19.03
C ARG A 241 -0.40 18.24 -20.24
N GLU A 242 -0.66 17.13 -20.94
CA GLU A 242 -1.62 17.10 -22.05
C GLU A 242 -3.01 17.48 -21.54
N LYS A 243 -3.44 16.90 -20.42
CA LYS A 243 -4.73 17.22 -19.79
C LYS A 243 -4.80 18.69 -19.38
N ARG A 244 -3.74 19.25 -18.80
CA ARG A 244 -3.68 20.67 -18.47
C ARG A 244 -3.90 21.56 -19.69
N ASN A 245 -3.25 21.24 -20.81
CA ASN A 245 -3.42 22.00 -22.05
C ASN A 245 -4.88 21.91 -22.54
N GLU A 246 -5.48 20.72 -22.57
CA GLU A 246 -6.89 20.55 -22.99
C GLU A 246 -7.86 21.41 -22.18
N MET A 247 -7.63 21.50 -20.86
CA MET A 247 -8.42 22.33 -19.95
C MET A 247 -8.24 23.83 -20.23
N GLU A 248 -7.01 24.27 -20.46
CA GLU A 248 -6.70 25.68 -20.79
C GLU A 248 -7.29 26.11 -22.16
N PHE A 249 -7.45 25.17 -23.10
CA PHE A 249 -8.03 25.42 -24.43
C PHE A 249 -9.55 25.14 -24.54
N GLY A 250 -10.23 24.78 -23.44
CA GLY A 250 -11.69 24.57 -23.43
C GLY A 250 -12.18 23.34 -24.19
N ASN A 251 -11.30 22.36 -24.45
CA ASN A 251 -11.61 21.15 -25.21
C ASN A 251 -11.95 19.95 -24.31
N GLU A 252 -12.22 20.18 -23.03
CA GLU A 252 -12.29 19.11 -22.03
C GLU A 252 -13.66 18.46 -21.92
N GLN A 253 -13.69 17.12 -21.83
CA GLN A 253 -14.82 16.40 -21.23
C GLN A 253 -14.69 16.39 -19.71
N GLU A 254 -15.60 17.09 -19.03
CA GLU A 254 -15.65 17.18 -17.56
C GLU A 254 -16.01 15.83 -16.89
N GLY A 255 -15.63 15.68 -15.63
CA GLY A 255 -16.20 14.66 -14.73
C GLY A 255 -15.32 13.45 -14.38
N MET A 256 -14.02 13.47 -14.71
CA MET A 256 -13.08 12.43 -14.30
C MET A 256 -12.18 12.87 -13.16
N LEU A 257 -11.63 11.91 -12.41
CA LEU A 257 -10.75 12.21 -11.27
C LEU A 257 -9.46 12.91 -11.71
N LEU A 258 -8.92 12.54 -12.88
CA LEU A 258 -7.75 13.22 -13.45
C LEU A 258 -8.03 14.71 -13.67
N SER A 259 -9.21 15.06 -14.19
CA SER A 259 -9.65 16.45 -14.37
C SER A 259 -9.67 17.22 -13.05
N GLN A 260 -10.19 16.61 -11.99
CA GLN A 260 -10.26 17.24 -10.67
C GLN A 260 -8.88 17.48 -10.06
N LEU A 261 -7.96 16.53 -10.24
CA LEU A 261 -6.56 16.66 -9.83
C LEU A 261 -5.84 17.77 -10.61
N VAL A 262 -5.98 17.81 -11.94
CA VAL A 262 -5.35 18.85 -12.77
C VAL A 262 -5.98 20.22 -12.49
N ALA A 263 -7.28 20.30 -12.25
CA ALA A 263 -7.94 21.54 -11.82
C ALA A 263 -7.39 22.04 -10.48
N GLY A 264 -7.21 21.16 -9.50
CA GLY A 264 -6.55 21.49 -8.23
C GLY A 264 -5.13 21.99 -8.43
N MET A 265 -4.38 21.39 -9.35
CA MET A 265 -3.05 21.84 -9.71
C MET A 265 -3.02 23.23 -10.36
N ILE A 266 -3.95 23.51 -11.29
CA ILE A 266 -4.07 24.83 -11.95
C ILE A 266 -4.42 25.92 -10.94
N ARG A 267 -5.28 25.64 -9.95
CA ARG A 267 -5.61 26.57 -8.86
C ARG A 267 -4.47 26.79 -7.86
N GLY A 268 -3.44 25.94 -7.89
CA GLY A 268 -2.34 25.96 -6.91
C GLY A 268 -2.67 25.26 -5.58
N ASP A 269 -3.75 24.49 -5.52
CA ASP A 269 -4.15 23.74 -4.32
C ASP A 269 -3.21 22.55 -4.06
N ILE A 270 -2.69 21.96 -5.13
CA ILE A 270 -1.75 20.83 -5.14
C ILE A 270 -0.70 21.01 -6.25
N THR A 271 0.41 20.29 -6.16
CA THR A 271 1.52 20.34 -7.11
C THR A 271 1.42 19.24 -8.18
N GLU A 272 2.16 19.38 -9.29
CA GLU A 272 2.29 18.32 -10.32
C GLU A 272 2.78 17.00 -9.71
N ALA A 273 3.72 17.07 -8.76
CA ALA A 273 4.23 15.91 -8.04
C ALA A 273 3.14 15.24 -7.18
N GLU A 274 2.31 16.02 -6.48
CA GLU A 274 1.17 15.50 -5.72
C GLU A 274 0.14 14.84 -6.64
N VAL A 275 -0.15 15.41 -7.82
CA VAL A 275 -1.03 14.77 -8.82
C VAL A 275 -0.49 13.39 -9.22
N ILE A 276 0.78 13.33 -9.62
CA ILE A 276 1.40 12.08 -10.09
C ILE A 276 1.45 11.03 -8.98
N ASP A 277 1.92 11.39 -7.79
CA ASP A 277 2.05 10.46 -6.67
C ASP A 277 0.68 9.93 -6.20
N ASN A 278 -0.37 10.76 -6.24
CA ASN A 278 -1.71 10.30 -5.90
C ASN A 278 -2.34 9.40 -6.98
N ILE A 279 -2.10 9.66 -8.27
CA ILE A 279 -2.53 8.74 -9.35
C ILE A 279 -1.85 7.37 -9.18
N VAL A 280 -0.54 7.36 -8.95
CA VAL A 280 0.23 6.13 -8.71
C VAL A 280 -0.34 5.35 -7.54
N LEU A 281 -0.52 6.01 -6.39
CA LEU A 281 -1.08 5.39 -5.19
C LEU A 281 -2.49 4.83 -5.43
N LEU A 282 -3.36 5.57 -6.13
CA LEU A 282 -4.74 5.15 -6.39
C LEU A 282 -4.82 3.91 -7.28
N VAL A 283 -4.02 3.86 -8.34
CA VAL A 283 -3.93 2.67 -9.20
C VAL A 283 -3.55 1.46 -8.35
N PHE A 284 -2.54 1.59 -7.49
CA PHE A 284 -2.14 0.49 -6.62
C PHE A 284 -3.22 0.10 -5.61
N ALA A 285 -3.86 1.07 -4.98
CA ALA A 285 -4.89 0.84 -3.98
C ALA A 285 -6.10 0.12 -4.59
N ALA A 286 -6.60 0.59 -5.73
CA ALA A 286 -7.83 0.07 -6.33
C ALA A 286 -7.61 -1.24 -7.11
N HIS A 287 -6.44 -1.44 -7.70
CA HIS A 287 -6.15 -2.62 -8.51
C HIS A 287 -6.04 -3.90 -7.68
N ASP A 288 -5.15 -3.94 -6.69
CA ASP A 288 -4.78 -5.18 -5.99
C ASP A 288 -5.82 -5.57 -4.93
N THR A 289 -6.43 -4.58 -4.25
CA THR A 289 -7.44 -4.85 -3.21
C THR A 289 -8.76 -5.36 -3.81
N THR A 290 -9.29 -4.66 -4.83
CA THR A 290 -10.58 -5.01 -5.45
C THR A 290 -10.49 -6.33 -6.21
N SER A 291 -9.39 -6.58 -6.92
CA SER A 291 -9.20 -7.84 -7.66
C SER A 291 -9.15 -9.04 -6.72
N PHE A 292 -8.48 -8.90 -5.57
CA PHE A 292 -8.47 -9.90 -4.51
C PHE A 292 -9.85 -10.08 -3.88
N ALA A 293 -10.56 -8.99 -3.58
CA ALA A 293 -11.91 -9.05 -3.02
C ALA A 293 -12.87 -9.82 -3.95
N ILE A 294 -12.88 -9.51 -5.25
CA ILE A 294 -13.71 -10.24 -6.23
C ILE A 294 -13.34 -11.72 -6.25
N ALA A 295 -12.05 -12.05 -6.34
CA ALA A 295 -11.59 -13.44 -6.37
C ALA A 295 -11.99 -14.22 -5.11
N MET A 296 -11.89 -13.59 -3.93
CA MET A 296 -12.32 -14.18 -2.66
C MET A 296 -13.84 -14.33 -2.60
N THR A 297 -14.61 -13.37 -3.07
CA THR A 297 -16.08 -13.47 -3.15
C THR A 297 -16.50 -14.68 -3.98
N PHE A 298 -15.93 -14.86 -5.17
CA PHE A 298 -16.21 -16.03 -6.01
C PHE A 298 -15.81 -17.34 -5.32
N LYS A 299 -14.64 -17.37 -4.66
CA LYS A 299 -14.20 -18.54 -3.89
C LYS A 299 -15.20 -18.88 -2.79
N MET A 300 -15.67 -17.88 -2.03
CA MET A 300 -16.65 -18.09 -0.96
C MET A 300 -17.98 -18.58 -1.53
N LEU A 301 -18.51 -17.96 -2.59
CA LEU A 301 -19.75 -18.40 -3.22
C LEU A 301 -19.66 -19.84 -3.75
N ALA A 302 -18.52 -20.23 -4.32
CA ALA A 302 -18.29 -21.61 -4.77
C ALA A 302 -18.22 -22.62 -3.62
N GLN A 303 -17.78 -22.20 -2.43
CA GLN A 303 -17.72 -23.03 -1.22
C GLN A 303 -19.02 -23.03 -0.41
N HIS A 304 -19.95 -22.11 -0.71
CA HIS A 304 -21.23 -21.92 -0.03
C HIS A 304 -22.38 -21.84 -1.06
N PRO A 305 -22.80 -22.99 -1.65
CA PRO A 305 -23.79 -23.02 -2.73
C PRO A 305 -25.17 -22.49 -2.33
N ASP A 306 -25.51 -22.56 -1.05
CA ASP A 306 -26.71 -21.97 -0.45
C ASP A 306 -26.70 -20.44 -0.57
N CYS A 307 -25.59 -19.79 -0.23
CA CYS A 307 -25.42 -18.35 -0.42
C CYS A 307 -25.48 -17.97 -1.91
N TYR A 308 -24.84 -18.77 -2.78
CA TYR A 308 -24.88 -18.53 -4.22
C TYR A 308 -26.30 -18.63 -4.81
N SER A 309 -27.06 -19.64 -4.38
CA SER A 309 -28.44 -19.83 -4.84
C SER A 309 -29.35 -18.67 -4.41
N LEU A 310 -29.18 -18.17 -3.19
CA LEU A 310 -29.91 -16.99 -2.70
C LEU A 310 -29.57 -15.74 -3.53
N LEU A 311 -28.30 -15.55 -3.89
CA LEU A 311 -27.87 -14.41 -4.70
C LEU A 311 -28.51 -14.40 -6.10
N LEU A 312 -28.65 -15.57 -6.72
CA LEU A 312 -29.28 -15.68 -8.03
C LEU A 312 -30.78 -15.39 -8.04
N GLN A 313 -31.46 -15.60 -6.91
CA GLN A 313 -32.90 -15.32 -6.79
C GLN A 313 -33.20 -13.81 -6.72
N GLY A 314 -32.19 -12.97 -6.52
CA GLY A 314 -32.36 -11.52 -6.34
C GLY A 314 -33.04 -11.16 -5.02
N THR A 315 -33.22 -12.11 -4.12
CA THR A 315 -33.88 -11.94 -2.82
C THR A 315 -32.88 -11.39 -1.79
N TYR A 316 -32.36 -10.20 -2.05
CA TYR A 316 -31.74 -9.39 -1.01
C TYR A 316 -32.61 -8.16 -0.75
N ILE A 317 -32.75 -7.89 0.54
CA ILE A 317 -33.56 -6.86 1.22
C ILE A 317 -33.41 -5.49 0.56
#